data_AF-A0A954E3R2-F1
#
_entry.id   AF-A0A954E3R2-F1
#
_cell.length_a   1.000
_cell.length_b   1.000
_cell.length_c   1.000
_cell.angle_alpha   90.00
_cell.angle_beta   90.00
_cell.angle_gamma   90.00
#
_symmetry.space_group_name_H-M   'P 1'
#
loop_
_entity.id
_entity.type
_entity.pdbx_description
1 polymer ?
#
loop_
_entity_poly.entity_id
_entity_poly.type
_entity_poly.pdbx_seq_one_letter_code
_entity_poly.pdbx_strand_id
1 'polypeptide(L)'
;MHNCILIPNSRITTPRLTLMLSKQTGRTMSILARTNPRLEMVSDWMNPILVKETRQALKSRQFVATFLLVLFACWVICLIGVAMLGSRIEYGAPSTGFLQGFFQVLSVAVIIAIPFSSYRSLLGEQDAQTYELLSITSLSPRQIVWGKLLNAVVQILVLYSAVAPFVAFTSLLQGFDLPRTLLVLLLLFGLSVFLCMATLMLSTVSRNRQVQVLSTLFVLGGLIAAYSMMSAGFTAIIQGFVDLDTDFYLGILTFVLIGLSYFVLFLQISISQLMFDAANKATGVRLVATCQFLLFWLLPSAYNWFYGVPLNKDLLETIAVYSLIHWGVFGFFVAMERDYLSRRVRRDLPRRGLIRLLAIPFLPGGTRGYLLVLLNLLTLLALLQFNAHVWAAHANSSFLQAFQAALAYTVIYLGLGCLLTRWLLRVSQEMQPLHGRTILIVLIALGTILPYFILWGLGHYDTYHHTYSLLQITNPFETMAEVELSGSESHAILSVLGLGVLTVVGLNFLPILRACGEILWPRRPSRSVSPDVTLSEA
;
A
#
# COMPACT_ATOMS: atom_id res chain seq x y z
N MET A 1 -67.74 0.28 -17.47
CA MET A 1 -68.50 1.49 -17.11
C MET A 1 -67.46 2.56 -16.72
N HIS A 2 -67.01 3.38 -17.65
CA HIS A 2 -67.55 4.69 -18.07
C HIS A 2 -67.21 5.86 -17.13
N ASN A 3 -66.87 6.98 -17.80
CA ASN A 3 -66.74 8.37 -17.36
C ASN A 3 -65.32 8.78 -16.87
N CYS A 4 -64.50 9.53 -17.61
CA CYS A 4 -64.76 10.69 -18.48
C CYS A 4 -65.36 11.88 -17.70
N ILE A 5 -64.50 12.81 -17.28
CA ILE A 5 -64.87 14.18 -16.89
C ILE A 5 -64.19 15.11 -17.89
N LEU A 6 -65.00 15.99 -18.44
CA LEU A 6 -64.79 16.85 -19.58
C LEU A 6 -64.90 18.31 -19.06
N ILE A 7 -64.38 19.25 -19.87
CA ILE A 7 -64.71 20.69 -19.97
C ILE A 7 -63.92 21.65 -19.03
N PRO A 8 -63.60 22.93 -19.40
CA PRO A 8 -63.56 23.61 -20.70
C PRO A 8 -62.24 24.33 -21.07
N ASN A 9 -62.22 24.70 -22.34
CA ASN A 9 -61.38 25.63 -23.07
C ASN A 9 -61.74 27.10 -22.78
N SER A 10 -60.76 27.98 -22.52
CA SER A 10 -60.89 29.44 -22.73
C SER A 10 -59.55 30.10 -23.07
N ARG A 11 -59.18 29.96 -24.35
CA ARG A 11 -58.82 31.02 -25.31
C ARG A 11 -58.28 32.39 -24.78
N ILE A 12 -57.23 32.84 -25.49
CA ILE A 12 -56.75 34.23 -25.77
C ILE A 12 -55.58 34.73 -24.89
N THR A 13 -54.36 34.76 -25.44
CA THR A 13 -53.65 36.01 -25.83
C THR A 13 -52.14 35.81 -26.08
N THR A 14 -51.67 36.40 -27.19
CA THR A 14 -50.28 36.74 -27.58
C THR A 14 -49.36 35.66 -28.19
N PRO A 15 -49.31 35.52 -29.53
CA PRO A 15 -48.29 34.70 -30.21
C PRO A 15 -46.89 35.32 -30.19
N ARG A 16 -46.72 36.58 -29.73
CA ARG A 16 -45.43 37.29 -29.72
C ARG A 16 -44.57 36.99 -28.48
N LEU A 17 -45.16 36.68 -27.33
CA LEU A 17 -44.42 36.37 -26.10
C LEU A 17 -43.88 34.94 -26.11
N THR A 18 -44.65 33.99 -26.66
CA THR A 18 -44.25 32.59 -26.84
C THR A 18 -43.07 32.43 -27.81
N LEU A 19 -42.98 33.29 -28.82
CA LEU A 19 -41.91 33.28 -29.83
C LEU A 19 -40.59 33.88 -29.31
N MET A 20 -40.66 34.84 -28.38
CA MET A 20 -39.45 35.34 -27.69
C MET A 20 -38.95 34.37 -26.62
N LEU A 21 -39.85 33.75 -25.84
CA LEU A 21 -39.48 32.74 -24.85
C LEU A 21 -38.95 31.45 -25.51
N SER A 22 -39.47 31.04 -26.67
CA SER A 22 -38.95 29.87 -27.42
C SER A 22 -37.61 30.14 -28.09
N LYS A 23 -37.35 31.37 -28.55
CA LYS A 23 -36.03 31.76 -29.07
C LYS A 23 -34.97 31.83 -27.96
N GLN A 24 -35.33 32.23 -26.75
CA GLN A 24 -34.41 32.24 -25.61
C GLN A 24 -34.10 30.82 -25.11
N THR A 25 -35.11 29.94 -25.01
CA THR A 25 -34.89 28.52 -24.66
C THR A 25 -34.15 27.73 -25.74
N GLY A 26 -34.37 28.04 -27.03
CA GLY A 26 -33.62 27.46 -28.15
C GLY A 26 -32.14 27.86 -28.19
N ARG A 27 -31.79 29.07 -27.70
CA ARG A 27 -30.40 29.52 -27.61
C ARG A 27 -29.65 28.82 -26.48
N THR A 28 -30.29 28.58 -25.33
CA THR A 28 -29.72 27.76 -24.25
C THR A 28 -29.65 26.28 -24.61
N MET A 29 -30.65 25.72 -25.31
CA MET A 29 -30.59 24.33 -25.80
C MET A 29 -29.51 24.12 -26.86
N SER A 30 -29.26 25.08 -27.76
CA SER A 30 -28.22 24.95 -28.79
C SER A 30 -26.79 25.07 -28.25
N ILE A 31 -26.58 25.77 -27.13
CA ILE A 31 -25.28 25.82 -26.43
C ILE A 31 -25.05 24.52 -25.64
N LEU A 32 -26.09 23.95 -25.02
CA LEU A 32 -26.04 22.64 -24.35
C LEU A 32 -25.90 21.48 -25.35
N ALA A 33 -26.55 21.56 -26.51
CA ALA A 33 -26.45 20.54 -27.57
C ALA A 33 -25.09 20.57 -28.30
N ARG A 34 -24.42 21.72 -28.39
CA ARG A 34 -23.07 21.82 -28.99
C ARG A 34 -21.95 21.33 -28.06
N THR A 35 -22.18 21.30 -26.75
CA THR A 35 -21.20 20.80 -25.77
C THR A 35 -21.32 19.28 -25.54
N ASN A 36 -22.51 18.71 -25.75
CA ASN A 36 -22.76 17.27 -25.60
C ASN A 36 -21.87 16.34 -26.45
N PRO A 37 -21.63 16.53 -27.76
CA PRO A 37 -20.87 15.56 -28.55
C PRO A 37 -19.39 15.47 -28.14
N ARG A 38 -18.81 16.57 -27.63
CA ARG A 38 -17.43 16.57 -27.10
C ARG A 38 -17.36 15.89 -25.74
N LEU A 39 -18.39 16.05 -24.90
CA LEU A 39 -18.49 15.38 -23.61
C LEU A 39 -18.79 13.89 -23.77
N GLU A 40 -19.55 13.50 -24.79
CA GLU A 40 -19.80 12.11 -25.19
C GLU A 40 -18.53 11.45 -25.73
N MET A 41 -17.76 12.12 -26.62
CA MET A 41 -16.45 11.60 -27.08
C MET A 41 -15.44 11.43 -25.93
N VAL A 42 -15.38 12.39 -24.99
CA VAL A 42 -14.52 12.27 -23.81
C VAL A 42 -15.02 11.18 -22.87
N SER A 43 -16.34 11.02 -22.71
CA SER A 43 -16.96 9.94 -21.92
C SER A 43 -16.70 8.56 -22.54
N ASP A 44 -16.69 8.44 -23.88
CA ASP A 44 -16.42 7.20 -24.60
C ASP A 44 -14.94 6.80 -24.54
N TRP A 45 -14.04 7.78 -24.41
CA TRP A 45 -12.60 7.56 -24.18
C TRP A 45 -12.27 7.30 -22.70
N MET A 46 -13.08 7.82 -21.78
CA MET A 46 -12.92 7.59 -20.36
C MET A 46 -13.41 6.20 -19.97
N ASN A 47 -12.78 5.62 -18.95
CA ASN A 47 -13.23 4.34 -18.40
C ASN A 47 -14.71 4.46 -18.00
N PRO A 48 -15.63 3.63 -18.53
CA PRO A 48 -17.07 3.75 -18.25
C PRO A 48 -17.37 3.61 -16.76
N ILE A 49 -16.52 2.89 -16.03
CA ILE A 49 -16.56 2.78 -14.57
C ILE A 49 -16.37 4.15 -13.92
N LEU A 50 -15.39 4.92 -14.38
CA LEU A 50 -15.09 6.26 -13.84
C LEU A 50 -16.30 7.20 -13.96
N VAL A 51 -16.93 7.26 -15.13
CA VAL A 51 -18.07 8.15 -15.38
C VAL A 51 -19.27 7.76 -14.49
N LYS A 52 -19.57 6.46 -14.41
CA LYS A 52 -20.63 5.93 -13.57
C LYS A 52 -20.38 6.22 -12.09
N GLU A 53 -19.20 5.85 -11.60
CA GLU A 53 -18.82 5.98 -10.19
C GLU A 53 -18.74 7.45 -9.77
N THR A 54 -18.17 8.33 -10.59
CA THR A 54 -18.08 9.77 -10.29
C THR A 54 -19.47 10.39 -10.16
N ARG A 55 -20.39 10.07 -11.10
CA ARG A 55 -21.78 10.56 -11.05
C ARG A 55 -22.50 10.10 -9.79
N GLN A 56 -22.26 8.85 -9.37
CA GLN A 56 -22.85 8.29 -8.16
C GLN A 56 -22.23 8.88 -6.89
N ALA A 57 -20.90 9.03 -6.85
CA ALA A 57 -20.16 9.53 -5.72
C ALA A 57 -20.49 11.00 -5.41
N LEU A 58 -20.57 11.86 -6.43
CA LEU A 58 -20.93 13.28 -6.24
C LEU A 58 -22.36 13.48 -5.75
N LYS A 59 -23.26 12.51 -6.00
CA LYS A 59 -24.64 12.51 -5.48
C LYS A 59 -24.76 11.82 -4.12
N SER A 60 -23.70 11.21 -3.61
CA SER A 60 -23.71 10.54 -2.32
C SER A 60 -23.92 11.55 -1.20
N ARG A 61 -24.82 11.22 -0.25
CA ARG A 61 -25.06 12.04 0.94
C ARG A 61 -23.77 12.29 1.73
N GLN A 62 -22.86 11.31 1.78
CA GLN A 62 -21.58 11.42 2.47
C GLN A 62 -20.67 12.46 1.82
N PHE A 63 -20.59 12.47 0.49
CA PHE A 63 -19.79 13.44 -0.26
C PHE A 63 -20.35 14.85 -0.10
N VAL A 64 -21.68 15.02 -0.31
CA VAL A 64 -22.34 16.33 -0.15
C VAL A 64 -22.18 16.86 1.26
N ALA A 65 -22.35 16.03 2.29
CA ALA A 65 -22.13 16.43 3.69
C ALA A 65 -20.69 16.86 3.94
N THR A 66 -19.70 16.11 3.46
CA THR A 66 -18.28 16.45 3.62
C THR A 66 -17.95 17.76 2.89
N PHE A 67 -18.45 17.93 1.67
CA PHE A 67 -18.25 19.14 0.86
C PHE A 67 -18.85 20.38 1.54
N LEU A 68 -20.09 20.29 2.02
CA LEU A 68 -20.75 21.39 2.73
C LEU A 68 -20.07 21.69 4.06
N LEU A 69 -19.61 20.66 4.79
CA LEU A 69 -18.87 20.82 6.05
C LEU A 69 -17.55 21.56 5.80
N VAL A 70 -16.79 21.18 4.76
CA VAL A 70 -15.55 21.87 4.39
C VAL A 70 -15.81 23.34 4.06
N LEU A 71 -16.81 23.64 3.24
CA LEU A 71 -17.16 25.03 2.91
C LEU A 71 -17.61 25.83 4.14
N PHE A 72 -18.45 25.22 4.98
CA PHE A 72 -18.92 25.85 6.21
C PHE A 72 -17.75 26.09 7.18
N ALA A 73 -16.85 25.14 7.35
CA ALA A 73 -15.66 25.27 8.19
C ALA A 73 -14.72 26.37 7.67
N CYS A 74 -14.45 26.42 6.37
CA CYS A 74 -13.67 27.51 5.77
C CYS A 74 -14.34 28.88 5.98
N TRP A 75 -15.67 28.94 5.82
CA TRP A 75 -16.42 30.18 6.08
C TRP A 75 -16.34 30.61 7.56
N VAL A 76 -16.52 29.68 8.50
CA VAL A 76 -16.38 29.93 9.94
C VAL A 76 -14.96 30.39 10.29
N ILE A 77 -13.93 29.74 9.76
CA ILE A 77 -12.52 30.15 9.97
C ILE A 77 -12.28 31.56 9.46
N CYS A 78 -12.84 31.92 8.29
CA CYS A 78 -12.76 33.27 7.76
C CYS A 78 -13.41 34.29 8.72
N LEU A 79 -14.63 34.03 9.18
CA LEU A 79 -15.34 34.91 10.11
C LEU A 79 -14.63 35.07 11.45
N ILE A 80 -14.27 33.95 12.09
CA ILE A 80 -13.61 33.94 13.39
C ILE A 80 -12.23 34.58 13.27
N GLY A 81 -11.45 34.23 12.24
CA GLY A 81 -10.13 34.81 12.04
C GLY A 81 -10.18 36.33 11.85
N VAL A 82 -11.12 36.86 11.05
CA VAL A 82 -11.28 38.31 10.91
C VAL A 82 -11.70 38.96 12.23
N ALA A 83 -12.65 38.36 12.97
CA ALA A 83 -13.12 38.87 14.24
C ALA A 83 -12.04 38.85 15.34
N MET A 84 -11.20 37.81 15.39
CA MET A 84 -10.14 37.66 16.40
C MET A 84 -8.92 38.52 16.12
N LEU A 85 -8.55 38.71 14.84
CA LEU A 85 -7.34 39.47 14.52
C LEU A 85 -7.54 40.98 14.61
N GLY A 86 -8.76 41.52 14.44
CA GLY A 86 -9.06 42.94 14.68
C GLY A 86 -8.04 43.89 14.01
N SER A 87 -7.35 44.72 14.80
CA SER A 87 -6.29 45.64 14.33
C SER A 87 -4.94 44.97 14.01
N ARG A 88 -4.73 43.70 14.39
CA ARG A 88 -3.50 42.95 14.09
C ARG A 88 -3.42 42.46 12.65
N ILE A 89 -4.50 42.59 11.87
CA ILE A 89 -4.53 42.29 10.44
C ILE A 89 -3.58 43.23 9.68
N GLU A 90 -3.40 44.46 10.16
CA GLU A 90 -2.58 45.49 9.48
C GLU A 90 -1.08 45.39 9.78
N TYR A 91 -0.67 44.74 10.88
CA TYR A 91 0.71 44.76 11.39
C TYR A 91 1.37 43.38 11.59
N GLY A 92 0.63 42.28 11.41
CA GLY A 92 1.14 40.90 11.57
C GLY A 92 1.34 40.15 10.25
N ALA A 93 1.67 38.85 10.35
CA ALA A 93 1.64 37.89 9.23
C ALA A 93 0.38 36.99 9.31
N PRO A 94 -0.85 37.55 9.18
CA PRO A 94 -2.10 36.83 9.42
C PRO A 94 -2.33 35.68 8.43
N SER A 95 -1.72 35.74 7.24
CA SER A 95 -1.92 34.74 6.17
C SER A 95 -1.60 33.32 6.64
N THR A 96 -0.54 33.15 7.44
CA THR A 96 -0.08 31.84 7.93
C THR A 96 -1.12 31.13 8.78
N GLY A 97 -1.81 31.85 9.68
CA GLY A 97 -2.87 31.30 10.53
C GLY A 97 -4.12 30.91 9.73
N PHE A 98 -4.55 31.76 8.79
CA PHE A 98 -5.68 31.43 7.90
C PHE A 98 -5.35 30.25 7.00
N LEU A 99 -4.15 30.23 6.40
CA LEU A 99 -3.69 29.14 5.54
C LEU A 99 -3.60 27.82 6.30
N GLN A 100 -3.06 27.84 7.52
CA GLN A 100 -3.03 26.67 8.40
C GLN A 100 -4.45 26.14 8.68
N GLY A 101 -5.40 27.01 9.00
CA GLY A 101 -6.80 26.62 9.24
C GLY A 101 -7.45 25.98 8.00
N PHE A 102 -7.37 26.63 6.85
CA PHE A 102 -7.91 26.09 5.59
C PHE A 102 -7.24 24.78 5.19
N PHE A 103 -5.91 24.68 5.36
CA PHE A 103 -5.16 23.46 5.10
C PHE A 103 -5.56 22.32 6.04
N GLN A 104 -5.77 22.59 7.33
CA GLN A 104 -6.21 21.57 8.29
C GLN A 104 -7.60 21.03 7.95
N VAL A 105 -8.55 21.91 7.56
CA VAL A 105 -9.89 21.47 7.12
C VAL A 105 -9.80 20.63 5.84
N LEU A 106 -9.04 21.09 4.84
CA LEU A 106 -8.86 20.36 3.58
C LEU A 106 -8.17 19.01 3.80
N SER A 107 -7.10 18.99 4.60
CA SER A 107 -6.32 17.77 4.88
C SER A 107 -7.14 16.72 5.61
N VAL A 108 -7.99 17.08 6.58
CA VAL A 108 -8.92 16.13 7.22
C VAL A 108 -9.86 15.50 6.18
N ALA A 109 -10.48 16.32 5.33
CA ALA A 109 -11.42 15.82 4.32
C ALA A 109 -10.72 14.89 3.32
N VAL A 110 -9.53 15.26 2.87
CA VAL A 110 -8.82 14.57 1.78
C VAL A 110 -7.99 13.37 2.27
N ILE A 111 -7.47 13.38 3.51
CA ILE A 111 -6.72 12.25 4.11
C ILE A 111 -7.67 11.22 4.70
N ILE A 112 -8.80 11.63 5.28
CA ILE A 112 -9.69 10.72 6.01
C ILE A 112 -10.93 10.37 5.18
N ALA A 113 -11.72 11.37 4.77
CA ALA A 113 -13.04 11.11 4.20
C ALA A 113 -12.99 10.41 2.83
N ILE A 114 -12.10 10.83 1.92
CA ILE A 114 -12.02 10.29 0.55
C ILE A 114 -11.39 8.89 0.50
N PRO A 115 -10.26 8.60 1.19
CA PRO A 115 -9.73 7.23 1.21
C PRO A 115 -10.70 6.26 1.88
N PHE A 116 -11.46 6.72 2.88
CA PHE A 116 -12.50 5.91 3.53
C PHE A 116 -13.72 5.69 2.62
N SER A 117 -14.16 6.69 1.84
CA SER A 117 -15.24 6.53 0.87
C SER A 117 -14.84 5.53 -0.23
N SER A 118 -13.59 5.60 -0.69
CA SER A 118 -13.01 4.68 -1.69
C SER A 118 -12.97 3.25 -1.18
N TYR A 119 -12.57 3.07 0.09
CA TYR A 119 -12.60 1.77 0.77
C TYR A 119 -14.01 1.18 0.85
N ARG A 120 -14.99 1.98 1.28
CA ARG A 120 -16.39 1.54 1.40
C ARG A 120 -17.05 1.26 0.06
N SER A 121 -16.71 1.99 -0.99
CA SER A 121 -17.22 1.75 -2.35
C SER A 121 -16.87 0.34 -2.84
N LEU A 122 -15.61 -0.09 -2.68
CA LEU A 122 -15.19 -1.42 -3.12
C LEU A 122 -15.67 -2.54 -2.19
N LEU A 123 -15.72 -2.30 -0.87
CA LEU A 123 -16.31 -3.25 0.08
C LEU A 123 -17.81 -3.48 -0.18
N GLY A 124 -18.57 -2.42 -0.45
CA GLY A 124 -20.00 -2.54 -0.71
C GLY A 124 -20.31 -3.40 -1.94
N GLU A 125 -19.44 -3.35 -2.96
CA GLU A 125 -19.54 -4.24 -4.13
C GLU A 125 -19.21 -5.71 -3.80
N GLN A 126 -18.31 -5.95 -2.85
CA GLN A 126 -18.02 -7.31 -2.36
C GLN A 126 -19.22 -7.87 -1.57
N ASP A 127 -19.82 -7.07 -0.71
CA ASP A 127 -20.95 -7.47 0.15
C ASP A 127 -22.22 -7.75 -0.65
N ALA A 128 -22.43 -7.04 -1.77
CA ALA A 128 -23.62 -7.19 -2.61
C ALA A 128 -23.66 -8.50 -3.44
N GLN A 129 -22.80 -9.48 -3.16
CA GLN A 129 -22.65 -10.76 -3.90
C GLN A 129 -22.57 -10.62 -5.43
N THR A 130 -22.25 -9.43 -5.94
CA THR A 130 -22.09 -9.19 -7.38
C THR A 130 -20.70 -9.62 -7.85
N TYR A 131 -19.81 -10.07 -6.95
CA TYR A 131 -18.45 -10.48 -7.28
C TYR A 131 -18.38 -11.73 -8.15
N GLU A 132 -19.24 -12.74 -7.93
CA GLU A 132 -19.29 -13.92 -8.80
C GLU A 132 -19.82 -13.53 -10.20
N LEU A 133 -20.76 -12.59 -10.29
CA LEU A 133 -21.28 -12.08 -11.56
C LEU A 133 -20.29 -11.14 -12.28
N LEU A 134 -19.54 -10.29 -11.55
CA LEU A 134 -18.49 -9.40 -12.07
C LEU A 134 -17.24 -10.18 -12.49
N SER A 135 -16.93 -11.30 -11.84
CA SER A 135 -15.81 -12.17 -12.24
C SER A 135 -16.02 -12.82 -13.62
N ILE A 136 -17.27 -12.78 -14.14
CA ILE A 136 -17.66 -13.24 -15.47
C ILE A 136 -17.73 -12.07 -16.47
N THR A 137 -17.60 -10.81 -16.03
CA THR A 137 -17.64 -9.65 -16.93
C THR A 137 -16.36 -9.51 -17.76
N SER A 138 -16.48 -8.91 -18.95
CA SER A 138 -15.39 -8.67 -19.91
C SER A 138 -14.38 -7.58 -19.49
N LEU A 139 -14.51 -7.03 -18.29
CA LEU A 139 -13.68 -5.92 -17.81
C LEU A 139 -12.41 -6.43 -17.15
N SER A 140 -11.27 -5.83 -17.51
CA SER A 140 -9.99 -6.23 -16.92
C SER A 140 -9.89 -5.73 -15.46
N PRO A 141 -9.31 -6.52 -14.53
CA PRO A 141 -9.08 -6.11 -13.14
C PRO A 141 -8.34 -4.77 -13.01
N ARG A 142 -7.46 -4.46 -13.97
CA ARG A 142 -6.74 -3.17 -14.05
C ARG A 142 -7.70 -2.00 -14.28
N GLN A 143 -8.65 -2.13 -15.19
CA GLN A 143 -9.65 -1.09 -15.46
C GLN A 143 -10.51 -0.82 -14.23
N ILE A 144 -10.83 -1.84 -13.42
CA ILE A 144 -11.62 -1.66 -12.21
C ILE A 144 -10.85 -0.80 -11.19
N VAL A 145 -9.61 -1.16 -10.87
CA VAL A 145 -8.80 -0.43 -9.87
C VAL A 145 -8.54 1.00 -10.31
N TRP A 146 -8.13 1.22 -11.57
CA TRP A 146 -7.90 2.57 -12.09
C TRP A 146 -9.18 3.40 -12.14
N GLY A 147 -10.33 2.81 -12.48
CA GLY A 147 -11.62 3.51 -12.48
C GLY A 147 -11.99 4.02 -11.08
N LYS A 148 -11.78 3.21 -10.04
CA LYS A 148 -12.03 3.61 -8.65
C LYS A 148 -11.03 4.63 -8.12
N LEU A 149 -9.75 4.46 -8.44
CA LEU A 149 -8.73 5.43 -8.06
C LEU A 149 -8.99 6.79 -8.73
N LEU A 150 -9.30 6.82 -10.03
CA LEU A 150 -9.59 8.07 -10.73
C LEU A 150 -10.86 8.75 -10.19
N ASN A 151 -11.87 7.99 -9.77
CA ASN A 151 -13.03 8.56 -9.08
C ASN A 151 -12.63 9.26 -7.77
N ALA A 152 -11.73 8.64 -6.98
CA ALA A 152 -11.19 9.26 -5.78
C ALA A 152 -10.40 10.54 -6.10
N VAL A 153 -9.57 10.52 -7.15
CA VAL A 153 -8.83 11.71 -7.63
C VAL A 153 -9.79 12.84 -8.01
N VAL A 154 -10.89 12.54 -8.72
CA VAL A 154 -11.90 13.56 -9.06
C VAL A 154 -12.53 14.16 -7.79
N GLN A 155 -12.88 13.34 -6.80
CA GLN A 155 -13.41 13.84 -5.51
C GLN A 155 -12.40 14.75 -4.80
N ILE A 156 -11.11 14.39 -4.82
CA ILE A 156 -10.02 15.22 -4.27
C ILE A 156 -9.99 16.56 -5.00
N LEU A 157 -9.97 16.56 -6.34
CA LEU A 157 -9.91 17.78 -7.15
C LEU A 157 -11.11 18.70 -6.94
N VAL A 158 -12.31 18.14 -6.73
CA VAL A 158 -13.51 18.94 -6.41
C VAL A 158 -13.36 19.65 -5.06
N LEU A 159 -12.83 18.96 -4.05
CA LEU A 159 -12.59 19.57 -2.73
C LEU A 159 -11.46 20.61 -2.77
N TYR A 160 -10.40 20.37 -3.55
CA TYR A 160 -9.37 21.37 -3.80
C TYR A 160 -9.93 22.61 -4.48
N SER A 161 -10.79 22.44 -5.50
CA SER A 161 -11.45 23.54 -6.19
C SER A 161 -12.36 24.34 -5.24
N ALA A 162 -13.02 23.68 -4.30
CA ALA A 162 -13.86 24.34 -3.30
C ALA A 162 -13.06 25.20 -2.31
N VAL A 163 -11.85 24.77 -1.93
CA VAL A 163 -10.97 25.48 -0.99
C VAL A 163 -10.07 26.51 -1.70
N ALA A 164 -9.82 26.34 -3.00
CA ALA A 164 -9.00 27.25 -3.82
C ALA A 164 -9.33 28.74 -3.68
N PRO A 165 -10.61 29.21 -3.72
CA PRO A 165 -10.90 30.64 -3.53
C PRO A 165 -10.50 31.18 -2.15
N PHE A 166 -10.57 30.35 -1.09
CA PHE A 166 -10.14 30.74 0.25
C PHE A 166 -8.61 30.85 0.35
N VAL A 167 -7.89 29.92 -0.27
CA VAL A 167 -6.41 29.99 -0.37
C VAL A 167 -6.00 31.21 -1.20
N ALA A 168 -6.68 31.48 -2.31
CA ALA A 168 -6.43 32.67 -3.11
C ALA A 168 -6.66 33.95 -2.31
N PHE A 169 -7.69 34.02 -1.46
CA PHE A 169 -7.88 35.14 -0.54
C PHE A 169 -6.67 35.36 0.39
N THR A 170 -6.06 34.28 0.92
CA THR A 170 -4.87 34.42 1.78
C THR A 170 -3.65 35.01 1.06
N SER A 171 -3.59 34.94 -0.27
CA SER A 171 -2.52 35.56 -1.07
C SER A 171 -2.56 37.09 -1.06
N LEU A 172 -3.69 37.69 -0.69
CA LEU A 172 -3.84 39.14 -0.54
C LEU A 172 -3.33 39.64 0.83
N LEU A 173 -3.08 38.72 1.77
CA LEU A 173 -2.63 39.06 3.13
C LEU A 173 -1.11 39.06 3.23
N GLN A 174 -0.56 39.90 4.12
CA GLN A 174 0.87 39.94 4.39
C GLN A 174 1.38 38.62 4.99
N GLY A 175 2.57 38.19 4.56
CA GLY A 175 3.22 36.95 5.00
C GLY A 175 2.90 35.71 4.15
N PHE A 176 2.23 35.86 3.00
CA PHE A 176 1.93 34.74 2.09
C PHE A 176 3.18 34.30 1.31
N ASP A 177 3.54 33.02 1.42
CA ASP A 177 4.62 32.39 0.68
C ASP A 177 4.04 31.39 -0.33
N LEU A 178 4.09 31.75 -1.62
CA LEU A 178 3.57 30.94 -2.71
C LEU A 178 4.31 29.60 -2.86
N PRO A 179 5.67 29.54 -2.92
CA PRO A 179 6.42 28.28 -2.94
C PRO A 179 6.01 27.30 -1.83
N ARG A 180 5.95 27.74 -0.57
CA ARG A 180 5.58 26.86 0.57
C ARG A 180 4.15 26.37 0.45
N THR A 181 3.23 27.26 0.11
CA THR A 181 1.81 26.92 -0.07
C THR A 181 1.61 25.88 -1.17
N LEU A 182 2.25 26.08 -2.33
CA LEU A 182 2.15 25.16 -3.45
C LEU A 182 2.77 23.79 -3.11
N LEU A 183 3.94 23.78 -2.48
CA LEU A 183 4.62 22.55 -2.05
C LEU A 183 3.72 21.72 -1.12
N VAL A 184 3.14 22.34 -0.10
CA VAL A 184 2.30 21.65 0.88
C VAL A 184 1.01 21.12 0.25
N LEU A 185 0.39 21.88 -0.66
CA LEU A 185 -0.79 21.42 -1.41
C LEU A 185 -0.46 20.24 -2.35
N LEU A 186 0.69 20.28 -3.03
CA LEU A 186 1.12 19.17 -3.91
C LEU A 186 1.45 17.91 -3.11
N LEU A 187 2.15 18.03 -1.98
CA LEU A 187 2.43 16.91 -1.10
C LEU A 187 1.16 16.32 -0.49
N LEU A 188 0.20 17.16 -0.07
CA LEU A 188 -1.10 16.70 0.42
C LEU A 188 -1.86 15.95 -0.68
N PHE A 189 -1.84 16.45 -1.92
CA PHE A 189 -2.48 15.78 -3.05
C PHE A 189 -1.84 14.40 -3.29
N GLY A 190 -0.52 14.33 -3.41
CA GLY A 190 0.20 13.07 -3.61
C GLY A 190 -0.05 12.05 -2.50
N LEU A 191 -0.01 12.49 -1.23
CA LEU A 191 -0.31 11.66 -0.08
C LEU A 191 -1.74 11.10 -0.13
N SER A 192 -2.71 11.94 -0.46
CA SER A 192 -4.11 11.52 -0.48
C SER A 192 -4.40 10.47 -1.55
N VAL A 193 -3.77 10.59 -2.72
CA VAL A 193 -3.83 9.60 -3.80
C VAL A 193 -3.15 8.31 -3.35
N PHE A 194 -2.00 8.41 -2.68
CA PHE A 194 -1.31 7.25 -2.10
C PHE A 194 -2.19 6.52 -1.08
N LEU A 195 -2.82 7.24 -0.16
CA LEU A 195 -3.73 6.67 0.83
C LEU A 195 -4.96 6.04 0.19
N CYS A 196 -5.54 6.66 -0.84
CA CYS A 196 -6.65 6.05 -1.59
C CYS A 196 -6.25 4.69 -2.20
N MET A 197 -5.04 4.58 -2.76
CA MET A 197 -4.54 3.31 -3.30
C MET A 197 -4.31 2.28 -2.19
N ALA A 198 -3.76 2.70 -1.05
CA ALA A 198 -3.55 1.83 0.12
C ALA A 198 -4.89 1.31 0.68
N THR A 199 -5.91 2.16 0.80
CA THR A 199 -7.22 1.73 1.29
C THR A 199 -7.97 0.87 0.29
N LEU A 200 -7.88 1.16 -1.02
CA LEU A 200 -8.41 0.27 -2.07
C LEU A 200 -7.77 -1.13 -2.00
N MET A 201 -6.46 -1.20 -1.80
CA MET A 201 -5.76 -2.47 -1.60
C MET A 201 -6.30 -3.21 -0.37
N LEU A 202 -6.46 -2.53 0.76
CA LEU A 202 -6.98 -3.16 1.99
C LEU A 202 -8.43 -3.65 1.86
N SER A 203 -9.25 -2.96 1.06
CA SER A 203 -10.60 -3.40 0.72
C SER A 203 -10.59 -4.73 -0.05
N THR A 204 -9.62 -4.95 -0.95
CA THR A 204 -9.53 -6.23 -1.69
C THR A 204 -9.14 -7.44 -0.84
N VAL A 205 -8.53 -7.23 0.33
CA VAL A 205 -8.08 -8.30 1.23
C VAL A 205 -9.22 -8.83 2.12
N SER A 206 -10.24 -8.01 2.38
CA SER A 206 -11.24 -8.25 3.43
C SER A 206 -12.47 -9.02 2.93
N ARG A 207 -12.35 -10.35 2.74
CA ARG A 207 -13.44 -11.19 2.21
C ARG A 207 -14.49 -11.62 3.26
N ASN A 208 -14.09 -11.83 4.51
CA ASN A 208 -14.97 -12.33 5.57
C ASN A 208 -15.58 -11.17 6.35
N ARG A 209 -16.87 -11.26 6.72
CA ARG A 209 -17.59 -10.22 7.48
C ARG A 209 -16.88 -9.80 8.78
N GLN A 210 -16.32 -10.76 9.53
CA GLN A 210 -15.55 -10.46 10.75
C GLN A 210 -14.25 -9.71 10.44
N VAL A 211 -13.54 -10.12 9.38
CA VAL A 211 -12.32 -9.46 8.92
C VAL A 211 -12.62 -8.06 8.40
N GLN A 212 -13.75 -7.85 7.74
CA GLN A 212 -14.20 -6.53 7.26
C GLN A 212 -14.44 -5.53 8.38
N VAL A 213 -15.02 -5.95 9.51
CA VAL A 213 -15.22 -5.07 10.67
C VAL A 213 -13.87 -4.64 11.23
N LEU A 214 -12.97 -5.60 11.47
CA LEU A 214 -11.62 -5.33 11.96
C LEU A 214 -10.81 -4.47 10.98
N SER A 215 -10.87 -4.75 9.68
CA SER A 215 -10.16 -3.97 8.68
C SER A 215 -10.74 -2.57 8.51
N THR A 216 -12.04 -2.36 8.71
CA THR A 216 -12.63 -1.02 8.72
C THR A 216 -12.10 -0.19 9.89
N LEU A 217 -12.00 -0.77 11.09
CA LEU A 217 -11.40 -0.11 12.25
C LEU A 217 -9.92 0.18 12.02
N PHE A 218 -9.19 -0.78 11.44
CA PHE A 218 -7.78 -0.60 11.09
C PHE A 218 -7.57 0.49 10.04
N VAL A 219 -8.39 0.55 8.98
CA VAL A 219 -8.32 1.63 7.98
C VAL A 219 -8.60 2.97 8.65
N LEU A 220 -9.68 3.09 9.43
CA LEU A 220 -10.02 4.35 10.07
C LEU A 220 -8.92 4.81 11.03
N GLY A 221 -8.44 3.91 11.90
CA GLY A 221 -7.34 4.18 12.81
C GLY A 221 -6.04 4.52 12.08
N GLY A 222 -5.72 3.82 11.00
CA GLY A 222 -4.56 4.08 10.15
C GLY A 222 -4.62 5.43 9.44
N LEU A 223 -5.80 5.85 8.96
CA LEU A 223 -5.99 7.18 8.35
C LEU A 223 -5.88 8.30 9.40
N ILE A 224 -6.42 8.10 10.61
CA ILE A 224 -6.26 9.06 11.72
C ILE A 224 -4.79 9.16 12.14
N ALA A 225 -4.09 8.02 12.25
CA ALA A 225 -2.66 7.98 12.55
C ALA A 225 -1.85 8.71 11.46
N ALA A 226 -2.11 8.43 10.18
CA ALA A 226 -1.46 9.12 9.07
C ALA A 226 -1.71 10.63 9.09
N TYR A 227 -2.95 11.06 9.35
CA TYR A 227 -3.26 12.48 9.54
C TYR A 227 -2.48 13.10 10.71
N SER A 228 -2.45 12.43 11.86
CA SER A 228 -1.76 12.93 13.05
C SER A 228 -0.25 13.07 12.85
N MET A 229 0.40 12.09 12.21
CA MET A 229 1.83 12.11 11.94
C MET A 229 2.21 13.21 10.93
N MET A 230 1.38 13.43 9.91
CA MET A 230 1.72 14.34 8.81
C MET A 230 1.27 15.78 9.06
N SER A 231 0.23 15.99 9.87
CA SER A 231 -0.29 17.34 10.16
C SER A 231 0.75 18.24 10.83
N ALA A 232 1.57 17.70 11.72
CA ALA A 232 2.67 18.43 12.36
C ALA A 232 3.73 18.88 11.34
N GLY A 233 4.17 17.97 10.46
CA GLY A 233 5.15 18.29 9.41
C GLY A 233 4.64 19.35 8.43
N PHE A 234 3.39 19.23 7.95
CA PHE A 234 2.80 20.25 7.08
C PHE A 234 2.65 21.60 7.77
N THR A 235 2.27 21.60 9.05
CA THR A 235 2.16 22.84 9.84
C THR A 235 3.51 23.51 10.02
N ALA A 236 4.57 22.75 10.28
CA ALA A 236 5.93 23.27 10.42
C ALA A 236 6.42 23.94 9.11
N ILE A 237 6.09 23.37 7.95
CA ILE A 237 6.41 23.97 6.64
C ILE A 237 5.61 25.27 6.43
N ILE A 238 4.31 25.28 6.73
CA ILE A 238 3.45 26.47 6.59
C ILE A 238 3.92 27.62 7.51
N GLN A 239 4.29 27.30 8.74
CA GLN A 239 4.76 28.28 9.73
C GLN A 239 6.20 28.73 9.48
N GLY A 240 6.91 28.09 8.55
CA GLY A 240 8.28 28.46 8.21
C GLY A 240 9.32 28.04 9.23
N PHE A 241 9.02 27.03 10.06
CA PHE A 241 10.00 26.42 10.97
C PHE A 241 10.98 25.49 10.25
N VAL A 242 10.73 25.20 8.97
CA VAL A 242 11.58 24.37 8.13
C VAL A 242 12.18 25.22 7.02
N ASP A 243 13.50 25.22 6.94
CA ASP A 243 14.23 25.87 5.86
C ASP A 243 14.13 25.03 4.57
N LEU A 244 13.92 25.72 3.45
CA LEU A 244 13.80 25.09 2.12
C LEU A 244 15.17 24.99 1.46
N ASP A 245 16.08 24.28 2.10
CA ASP A 245 17.44 24.04 1.61
C ASP A 245 17.49 22.84 0.63
N THR A 246 18.68 22.59 0.08
CA THR A 246 18.87 21.48 -0.89
C THR A 246 18.58 20.13 -0.24
N ASP A 247 18.94 19.96 1.03
CA ASP A 247 18.75 18.71 1.78
C ASP A 247 17.26 18.43 2.02
N PHE A 248 16.45 19.45 2.31
CA PHE A 248 15.00 19.34 2.41
C PHE A 248 14.36 18.86 1.10
N TYR A 249 14.76 19.44 -0.05
CA TYR A 249 14.24 19.01 -1.36
C TYR A 249 14.67 17.58 -1.71
N LEU A 250 15.89 17.17 -1.36
CA LEU A 250 16.35 15.79 -1.50
C LEU A 250 15.54 14.84 -0.60
N GLY A 251 15.24 15.25 0.64
CA GLY A 251 14.36 14.54 1.56
C GLY A 251 12.96 14.34 0.98
N ILE A 252 12.35 15.39 0.43
CA ILE A 252 11.05 15.29 -0.25
C ILE A 252 11.13 14.35 -1.46
N LEU A 253 12.16 14.48 -2.29
CA LEU A 253 12.32 13.64 -3.48
C LEU A 253 12.40 12.15 -3.09
N THR A 254 13.20 11.82 -2.08
CA THR A 254 13.31 10.44 -1.58
C THR A 254 11.98 9.93 -1.03
N PHE A 255 11.26 10.75 -0.24
CA PHE A 255 9.93 10.42 0.27
C PHE A 255 8.92 10.16 -0.86
N VAL A 256 8.89 11.01 -1.88
CA VAL A 256 7.99 10.86 -3.04
C VAL A 256 8.35 9.61 -3.85
N LEU A 257 9.64 9.33 -4.07
CA LEU A 257 10.09 8.11 -4.77
C LEU A 257 9.71 6.84 -4.00
N ILE A 258 9.86 6.85 -2.67
CA ILE A 258 9.40 5.76 -1.79
C ILE A 258 7.89 5.59 -1.92
N GLY A 259 7.12 6.68 -1.78
CA GLY A 259 5.66 6.67 -1.92
C GLY A 259 5.20 6.13 -3.27
N LEU A 260 5.80 6.58 -4.38
CA LEU A 260 5.48 6.11 -5.73
C LEU A 260 5.82 4.62 -5.92
N SER A 261 6.92 4.14 -5.35
CA SER A 261 7.28 2.72 -5.43
C SER A 261 6.25 1.82 -4.74
N TYR A 262 5.84 2.17 -3.51
CA TYR A 262 4.82 1.44 -2.76
C TYR A 262 3.43 1.61 -3.36
N PHE A 263 3.14 2.74 -4.00
CA PHE A 263 1.92 2.94 -4.76
C PHE A 263 1.78 1.89 -5.86
N VAL A 264 2.85 1.61 -6.63
CA VAL A 264 2.86 0.58 -7.66
C VAL A 264 2.69 -0.81 -7.06
N LEU A 265 3.31 -1.08 -5.90
CA LEU A 265 3.11 -2.34 -5.17
C LEU A 265 1.64 -2.53 -4.75
N PHE A 266 1.01 -1.53 -4.15
CA PHE A 266 -0.40 -1.58 -3.72
C PHE A 266 -1.35 -1.73 -4.91
N LEU A 267 -1.07 -1.03 -6.02
CA LEU A 267 -1.80 -1.20 -7.27
C LEU A 267 -1.72 -2.66 -7.76
N GLN A 268 -0.51 -3.22 -7.80
CA GLN A 268 -0.30 -4.59 -8.27
C GLN A 268 -0.94 -5.63 -7.34
N ILE A 269 -0.90 -5.45 -6.02
CA ILE A 269 -1.60 -6.30 -5.05
C ILE A 269 -3.11 -6.24 -5.29
N SER A 270 -3.67 -5.03 -5.47
CA SER A 270 -5.10 -4.85 -5.71
C SER A 270 -5.55 -5.56 -6.99
N ILE A 271 -4.79 -5.42 -8.07
CA ILE A 271 -5.04 -6.14 -9.34
C ILE A 271 -5.00 -7.65 -9.14
N SER A 272 -3.98 -8.16 -8.42
CA SER A 272 -3.81 -9.58 -8.17
C SER A 272 -4.95 -10.18 -7.34
N GLN A 273 -5.50 -9.44 -6.38
CA GLN A 273 -6.60 -9.91 -5.54
C GLN A 273 -7.94 -10.00 -6.30
N LEU A 274 -8.14 -9.12 -7.27
CA LEU A 274 -9.31 -9.11 -8.16
C LEU A 274 -9.26 -10.20 -9.25
N MET A 275 -8.11 -10.82 -9.49
CA MET A 275 -8.01 -11.93 -10.44
C MET A 275 -8.69 -13.20 -9.91
N PHE A 276 -9.14 -14.06 -10.82
CA PHE A 276 -9.71 -15.38 -10.51
C PHE A 276 -8.71 -16.27 -9.75
N ASP A 277 -9.18 -17.17 -8.88
CA ASP A 277 -8.31 -17.96 -7.99
C ASP A 277 -7.37 -18.93 -8.73
N ALA A 278 -7.72 -19.36 -9.94
CA ALA A 278 -6.82 -20.16 -10.78
C ALA A 278 -5.75 -19.33 -11.52
N ALA A 279 -5.79 -17.99 -11.43
CA ALA A 279 -4.86 -17.08 -12.10
C ALA A 279 -3.53 -17.02 -11.36
N ASN A 280 -2.50 -16.54 -12.04
CA ASN A 280 -1.23 -16.24 -11.39
C ASN A 280 -1.31 -14.90 -10.62
N LYS A 281 -1.60 -14.98 -9.31
CA LYS A 281 -1.68 -13.79 -8.43
C LYS A 281 -0.33 -13.33 -7.90
N ALA A 282 0.63 -14.23 -7.78
CA ALA A 282 1.88 -14.00 -7.04
C ALA A 282 2.98 -13.34 -7.89
N THR A 283 3.15 -13.75 -9.15
CA THR A 283 4.31 -13.33 -9.95
C THR A 283 4.43 -11.82 -10.16
N GLY A 284 3.33 -11.15 -10.48
CA GLY A 284 3.35 -9.68 -10.67
C GLY A 284 3.76 -8.95 -9.40
N VAL A 285 3.20 -9.34 -8.25
CA VAL A 285 3.50 -8.72 -6.95
C VAL A 285 4.96 -8.97 -6.55
N ARG A 286 5.44 -10.22 -6.67
CA ARG A 286 6.83 -10.59 -6.35
C ARG A 286 7.86 -9.87 -7.22
N LEU A 287 7.56 -9.67 -8.50
CA LEU A 287 8.42 -8.94 -9.42
C LEU A 287 8.50 -7.46 -9.04
N VAL A 288 7.36 -6.81 -8.77
CA VAL A 288 7.35 -5.40 -8.34
C VAL A 288 8.11 -5.21 -7.03
N ALA A 289 7.90 -6.08 -6.03
CA ALA A 289 8.63 -6.03 -4.76
C ALA A 289 10.15 -6.17 -4.96
N THR A 290 10.58 -7.12 -5.80
CA THR A 290 12.01 -7.32 -6.11
C THR A 290 12.59 -6.12 -6.87
N CYS A 291 11.88 -5.61 -7.87
CA CYS A 291 12.32 -4.43 -8.62
C CYS A 291 12.43 -3.19 -7.74
N GLN A 292 11.50 -3.01 -6.79
CA GLN A 292 11.53 -1.93 -5.82
C GLN A 292 12.77 -2.01 -4.93
N PHE A 293 13.03 -3.19 -4.33
CA PHE A 293 14.23 -3.43 -3.55
C PHE A 293 15.51 -3.15 -4.34
N LEU A 294 15.61 -3.67 -5.57
CA LEU A 294 16.77 -3.45 -6.43
C LEU A 294 16.93 -1.98 -6.81
N LEU A 295 15.84 -1.25 -7.09
CA LEU A 295 15.92 0.17 -7.44
C LEU A 295 16.51 1.01 -6.29
N PHE A 296 16.10 0.75 -5.05
CA PHE A 296 16.61 1.48 -3.88
C PHE A 296 18.09 1.24 -3.60
N TRP A 297 18.63 0.08 -4.01
CA TRP A 297 20.04 -0.25 -3.83
C TRP A 297 20.92 0.12 -5.02
N LEU A 298 20.45 -0.16 -6.23
CA LEU A 298 21.23 0.02 -7.45
C LEU A 298 21.46 1.50 -7.75
N LEU A 299 20.50 2.39 -7.49
CA LEU A 299 20.68 3.82 -7.78
C LEU A 299 21.80 4.45 -6.92
N PRO A 300 21.79 4.34 -5.57
CA PRO A 300 22.88 4.89 -4.76
C PRO A 300 24.21 4.16 -4.98
N SER A 301 24.19 2.83 -5.13
CA SER A 301 25.42 2.06 -5.35
C SER A 301 26.05 2.36 -6.72
N ALA A 302 25.24 2.58 -7.76
CA ALA A 302 25.74 3.02 -9.07
C ALA A 302 26.31 4.45 -8.99
N TYR A 303 25.63 5.36 -8.28
CA TYR A 303 26.17 6.70 -8.05
C TYR A 303 27.54 6.67 -7.36
N ASN A 304 27.68 5.85 -6.32
CA ASN A 304 28.94 5.61 -5.63
C ASN A 304 30.04 5.13 -6.59
N TRP A 305 29.72 4.13 -7.42
CA TRP A 305 30.65 3.53 -8.37
C TRP A 305 31.10 4.51 -9.47
N PHE A 306 30.16 5.24 -10.07
CA PHE A 306 30.45 6.12 -11.21
C PHE A 306 31.18 7.40 -10.80
N TYR A 307 30.83 7.99 -9.66
CA TYR A 307 31.40 9.27 -9.23
C TYR A 307 32.52 9.11 -8.19
N GLY A 308 32.75 7.91 -7.66
CA GLY A 308 33.76 7.66 -6.63
C GLY A 308 33.47 8.34 -5.30
N VAL A 309 32.28 8.92 -5.12
CA VAL A 309 31.88 9.61 -3.88
C VAL A 309 31.32 8.59 -2.90
N PRO A 310 31.94 8.37 -1.72
CA PRO A 310 31.42 7.46 -0.71
C PRO A 310 29.99 7.88 -0.31
N LEU A 311 29.08 6.90 -0.25
CA LEU A 311 27.72 7.17 0.22
C LEU A 311 27.76 7.58 1.68
N ASN A 312 26.84 8.46 2.07
CA ASN A 312 26.69 8.83 3.46
C ASN A 312 26.26 7.59 4.27
N LYS A 313 26.88 7.39 5.44
CA LYS A 313 26.66 6.22 6.30
C LYS A 313 25.17 6.10 6.66
N ASP A 314 24.57 7.20 7.09
CA ASP A 314 23.17 7.28 7.52
C ASP A 314 22.18 6.87 6.41
N LEU A 315 22.50 7.22 5.15
CA LEU A 315 21.69 6.84 4.00
C LEU A 315 21.73 5.32 3.78
N LEU A 316 22.90 4.70 3.89
CA LEU A 316 23.00 3.24 3.76
C LEU A 316 22.38 2.51 4.96
N GLU A 317 22.52 3.00 6.20
CA GLU A 317 21.82 2.45 7.38
C GLU A 317 20.31 2.45 7.13
N THR A 318 19.80 3.59 6.67
CA THR A 318 18.38 3.80 6.37
C THR A 318 17.88 2.83 5.30
N ILE A 319 18.57 2.72 4.16
CA ILE A 319 18.18 1.81 3.06
C ILE A 319 18.26 0.34 3.51
N ALA A 320 19.26 -0.03 4.32
CA ALA A 320 19.40 -1.37 4.86
C ALA A 320 18.24 -1.75 5.78
N VAL A 321 17.91 -0.89 6.74
CA VAL A 321 16.76 -1.10 7.65
C VAL A 321 15.45 -1.18 6.86
N TYR A 322 15.21 -0.26 5.92
CA TYR A 322 14.02 -0.32 5.07
C TYR A 322 13.93 -1.61 4.25
N SER A 323 15.06 -2.11 3.75
CA SER A 323 15.11 -3.36 2.99
C SER A 323 14.75 -4.57 3.84
N LEU A 324 15.24 -4.59 5.09
CA LEU A 324 14.92 -5.64 6.03
C LEU A 324 13.45 -5.63 6.43
N ILE A 325 12.89 -4.44 6.71
CA ILE A 325 11.45 -4.27 6.97
C ILE A 325 10.63 -4.70 5.74
N HIS A 326 11.04 -4.29 4.54
CA HIS A 326 10.38 -4.65 3.28
C HIS A 326 10.31 -6.18 3.11
N TRP A 327 11.43 -6.88 3.23
CA TRP A 327 11.47 -8.35 3.08
C TRP A 327 10.91 -9.10 4.28
N GLY A 328 10.95 -8.54 5.49
CA GLY A 328 10.27 -9.10 6.66
C GLY A 328 8.75 -9.09 6.49
N VAL A 329 8.18 -7.92 6.16
CA VAL A 329 6.73 -7.77 5.93
C VAL A 329 6.30 -8.52 4.68
N PHE A 330 6.99 -8.36 3.55
CA PHE A 330 6.63 -9.05 2.31
C PHE A 330 6.83 -10.57 2.42
N GLY A 331 7.94 -10.98 3.03
CA GLY A 331 8.27 -12.38 3.28
C GLY A 331 7.24 -13.08 4.14
N PHE A 332 6.67 -12.39 5.15
CA PHE A 332 5.56 -12.91 5.95
C PHE A 332 4.37 -13.36 5.09
N PHE A 333 3.99 -12.57 4.08
CA PHE A 333 2.86 -12.91 3.21
C PHE A 333 3.19 -14.01 2.21
N VAL A 334 4.37 -13.92 1.58
CA VAL A 334 4.73 -14.78 0.44
C VAL A 334 5.22 -16.15 0.88
N ALA A 335 5.94 -16.23 2.01
CA ALA A 335 6.46 -17.48 2.54
C ALA A 335 5.34 -18.39 3.10
N MET A 336 4.23 -17.79 3.56
CA MET A 336 3.05 -18.50 4.08
C MET A 336 1.97 -18.76 3.03
N GLU A 337 2.28 -18.64 1.73
CA GLU A 337 1.36 -19.04 0.66
C GLU A 337 1.22 -20.58 0.56
N ARG A 338 0.06 -21.06 0.12
CA ARG A 338 -0.12 -22.49 -0.18
C ARG A 338 0.79 -22.92 -1.33
N ASP A 339 1.51 -24.02 -1.14
CA ASP A 339 2.32 -24.68 -2.18
C ASP A 339 1.43 -25.43 -3.18
N TYR A 340 0.63 -24.68 -3.97
CA TYR A 340 -0.24 -25.22 -4.99
C TYR A 340 -0.06 -24.47 -6.33
N LEU A 341 0.11 -25.23 -7.41
CA LEU A 341 0.17 -24.74 -8.78
C LEU A 341 -1.12 -25.09 -9.51
N SER A 342 -1.85 -24.07 -9.98
CA SER A 342 -3.05 -24.31 -10.79
C SER A 342 -2.69 -24.93 -12.14
N ARG A 343 -3.60 -25.73 -12.71
CA ARG A 343 -3.41 -26.36 -14.04
C ARG A 343 -3.10 -25.33 -15.13
N ARG A 344 -3.73 -24.15 -15.08
CA ARG A 344 -3.50 -23.05 -16.01
C ARG A 344 -2.08 -22.49 -15.91
N VAL A 345 -1.61 -22.20 -14.69
CA VAL A 345 -0.23 -21.73 -14.48
C VAL A 345 0.78 -22.77 -14.94
N ARG A 346 0.53 -24.06 -14.70
CA ARG A 346 1.40 -25.16 -15.18
C ARG A 346 1.44 -25.25 -16.71
N ARG A 347 0.32 -24.97 -17.39
CA ARG A 347 0.23 -24.95 -18.86
C ARG A 347 1.00 -23.79 -19.47
N ASP A 348 0.94 -22.63 -18.82
CA ASP A 348 1.52 -21.38 -19.33
C ASP A 348 2.99 -21.19 -18.92
N LEU A 349 3.67 -22.26 -18.46
CA LEU A 349 5.09 -22.22 -18.09
C LEU A 349 5.99 -21.95 -19.32
N PRO A 350 7.09 -21.17 -19.16
CA PRO A 350 8.04 -20.90 -20.24
C PRO A 350 8.59 -22.19 -20.86
N ARG A 351 8.78 -22.24 -22.19
CA ARG A 351 9.28 -23.46 -22.85
C ARG A 351 10.75 -23.76 -22.54
N ARG A 352 11.61 -22.74 -22.43
CA ARG A 352 13.07 -22.88 -22.20
C ARG A 352 13.39 -23.13 -20.73
N GLY A 353 14.28 -24.10 -20.45
CA GLY A 353 14.67 -24.48 -19.09
C GLY A 353 15.30 -23.35 -18.27
N LEU A 354 16.19 -22.55 -18.87
CA LEU A 354 16.83 -21.42 -18.19
C LEU A 354 15.83 -20.34 -17.77
N ILE A 355 14.86 -20.03 -18.62
CA ILE A 355 13.80 -19.05 -18.30
C ILE A 355 12.91 -19.60 -17.19
N ARG A 356 12.65 -20.91 -17.16
CA ARG A 356 11.94 -21.53 -16.03
C ARG A 356 12.72 -21.38 -14.74
N LEU A 357 14.03 -21.67 -14.74
CA LEU A 357 14.88 -21.56 -13.56
C LEU A 357 14.79 -20.15 -12.94
N LEU A 358 14.93 -19.11 -13.75
CA LEU A 358 14.82 -17.72 -13.30
C LEU A 358 13.41 -17.34 -12.85
N ALA A 359 12.37 -17.97 -13.39
CA ALA A 359 10.99 -17.71 -13.01
C ALA A 359 10.55 -18.40 -11.70
N ILE A 360 11.25 -19.45 -11.24
CA ILE A 360 10.84 -20.26 -10.08
C ILE A 360 10.52 -19.42 -8.82
N PRO A 361 11.38 -18.47 -8.38
CA PRO A 361 11.12 -17.70 -7.17
C PRO A 361 9.88 -16.81 -7.28
N PHE A 362 9.50 -16.44 -8.50
CA PHE A 362 8.35 -15.58 -8.77
C PHE A 362 7.05 -16.37 -8.96
N LEU A 363 7.08 -17.70 -9.12
CA LEU A 363 5.88 -18.52 -9.31
C LEU A 363 5.16 -18.80 -7.97
N PRO A 364 3.81 -18.92 -7.97
CA PRO A 364 2.99 -18.99 -6.77
C PRO A 364 3.30 -20.21 -5.89
N GLY A 365 3.50 -20.03 -4.59
CA GLY A 365 3.83 -21.09 -3.63
C GLY A 365 4.71 -20.59 -2.48
N GLY A 366 4.44 -21.04 -1.25
CA GLY A 366 5.13 -20.63 -0.03
C GLY A 366 6.62 -20.98 0.00
N THR A 367 6.98 -22.21 -0.40
CA THR A 367 8.40 -22.63 -0.44
C THR A 367 9.20 -21.84 -1.48
N ARG A 368 8.58 -21.52 -2.63
CA ARG A 368 9.18 -20.64 -3.65
C ARG A 368 9.24 -19.19 -3.20
N GLY A 369 8.26 -18.78 -2.40
CA GLY A 369 8.23 -17.50 -1.71
C GLY A 369 9.40 -17.32 -0.76
N TYR A 370 9.64 -18.31 0.10
CA TYR A 370 10.79 -18.33 1.00
C TYR A 370 12.11 -18.31 0.22
N LEU A 371 12.22 -19.07 -0.88
CA LEU A 371 13.38 -19.01 -1.77
C LEU A 371 13.61 -17.60 -2.33
N LEU A 372 12.56 -16.89 -2.75
CA LEU A 372 12.67 -15.51 -3.22
C LEU A 372 13.21 -14.58 -2.13
N VAL A 373 12.73 -14.71 -0.89
CA VAL A 373 13.21 -13.92 0.24
C VAL A 373 14.68 -14.22 0.51
N LEU A 374 15.08 -15.50 0.57
CA LEU A 374 16.48 -15.88 0.75
C LEU A 374 17.39 -15.29 -0.32
N LEU A 375 16.99 -15.36 -1.60
CA LEU A 375 17.76 -14.79 -2.70
C LEU A 375 17.91 -13.27 -2.55
N ASN A 376 16.87 -12.56 -2.13
CA ASN A 376 16.95 -11.11 -1.95
C ASN A 376 17.71 -10.69 -0.68
N LEU A 377 17.69 -11.50 0.38
CA LEU A 377 18.53 -11.26 1.55
C LEU A 377 20.02 -11.55 1.24
N LEU A 378 20.30 -12.52 0.37
CA LEU A 378 21.66 -12.76 -0.13
C LEU A 378 22.15 -11.62 -1.02
N THR A 379 21.29 -11.06 -1.89
CA THR A 379 21.67 -9.89 -2.69
C THR A 379 21.86 -8.66 -1.82
N LEU A 380 21.08 -8.48 -0.75
CA LEU A 380 21.30 -7.43 0.26
C LEU A 380 22.68 -7.56 0.91
N LEU A 381 23.08 -8.76 1.34
CA LEU A 381 24.42 -9.00 1.88
C LEU A 381 25.53 -8.69 0.85
N ALA A 382 25.34 -9.09 -0.40
CA ALA A 382 26.29 -8.79 -1.48
C ALA A 382 26.40 -7.28 -1.76
N LEU A 383 25.30 -6.54 -1.72
CA LEU A 383 25.27 -5.09 -1.91
C LEU A 383 25.90 -4.33 -0.74
N LEU A 384 25.71 -4.80 0.49
CA LEU A 384 26.42 -4.29 1.67
C LEU A 384 27.92 -4.52 1.55
N GLN A 385 28.33 -5.72 1.13
CA GLN A 385 29.74 -6.04 0.91
C GLN A 385 30.36 -5.23 -0.23
N PHE A 386 29.60 -4.95 -1.29
CA PHE A 386 30.04 -4.07 -2.37
C PHE A 386 30.31 -2.64 -1.89
N ASN A 387 29.52 -2.15 -0.92
CA ASN A 387 29.71 -0.84 -0.29
C ASN A 387 30.55 -0.91 1.01
N ALA A 388 31.34 -1.98 1.21
CA ALA A 388 32.07 -2.21 2.46
C ALA A 388 33.11 -1.12 2.78
N HIS A 389 33.63 -0.41 1.77
CA HIS A 389 34.55 0.72 1.98
C HIS A 389 33.93 1.85 2.81
N VAL A 390 32.62 2.04 2.74
CA VAL A 390 31.90 3.03 3.55
C VAL A 390 31.90 2.65 5.04
N TRP A 391 31.90 1.35 5.31
CA TRP A 391 31.86 0.80 6.67
C TRP A 391 33.20 0.27 7.15
N ALA A 392 34.28 0.38 6.38
CA ALA A 392 35.56 -0.22 6.73
C ALA A 392 36.11 0.29 8.08
N ALA A 393 35.90 1.58 8.37
CA ALA A 393 36.24 2.18 9.67
C ALA A 393 35.26 1.83 10.80
N HIS A 394 34.09 1.26 10.47
CA HIS A 394 32.96 0.98 11.36
C HIS A 394 32.47 -0.47 11.24
N ALA A 395 33.32 -1.40 10.82
CA ALA A 395 32.94 -2.79 10.59
C ALA A 395 32.49 -3.49 11.88
N ASN A 396 32.96 -2.99 13.02
CA ASN A 396 32.55 -3.42 14.36
C ASN A 396 31.52 -2.47 15.00
N SER A 397 30.80 -1.67 14.20
CA SER A 397 29.73 -0.84 14.75
C SER A 397 28.61 -1.71 15.31
N SER A 398 28.09 -1.28 16.46
CA SER A 398 26.92 -1.87 17.12
C SER A 398 25.73 -2.01 16.15
N PHE A 399 25.53 -1.00 15.29
CA PHE A 399 24.52 -1.03 14.24
C PHE A 399 24.67 -2.22 13.29
N LEU A 400 25.87 -2.46 12.72
CA LEU A 400 26.06 -3.54 11.76
C LEU A 400 25.82 -4.91 12.40
N GLN A 401 26.24 -5.07 13.66
CA GLN A 401 26.02 -6.29 14.43
C GLN A 401 24.53 -6.52 14.71
N ALA A 402 23.81 -5.49 15.17
CA ALA A 402 22.36 -5.56 15.38
C ALA A 402 21.60 -5.83 14.08
N PHE A 403 22.05 -5.25 12.97
CA PHE A 403 21.48 -5.49 11.64
C PHE A 403 21.68 -6.94 11.17
N GLN A 404 22.88 -7.51 11.38
CA GLN A 404 23.14 -8.93 11.10
C GLN A 404 22.26 -9.86 11.93
N ALA A 405 22.05 -9.56 13.21
CA ALA A 405 21.13 -10.29 14.06
C ALA A 405 19.69 -10.22 13.52
N ALA A 406 19.22 -9.02 13.15
CA ALA A 406 17.88 -8.82 12.60
C ALA A 406 17.67 -9.58 11.27
N LEU A 407 18.69 -9.62 10.42
CA LEU A 407 18.71 -10.42 9.19
C LEU A 407 18.62 -11.92 9.50
N ALA A 408 19.41 -12.41 10.46
CA ALA A 408 19.37 -13.80 10.88
C ALA A 408 17.98 -14.20 11.41
N TYR A 409 17.38 -13.38 12.27
CA TYR A 409 16.03 -13.63 12.78
C TYR A 409 14.98 -13.67 11.69
N THR A 410 15.06 -12.79 10.69
CA THR A 410 14.15 -12.79 9.54
C THR A 410 14.22 -14.13 8.80
N VAL A 411 15.42 -14.65 8.56
CA VAL A 411 15.63 -15.97 7.91
C VAL A 411 15.10 -17.13 8.77
N ILE A 412 15.42 -17.11 10.07
CA ILE A 412 15.05 -18.15 11.04
C ILE A 412 13.53 -18.22 11.18
N TYR A 413 12.86 -17.12 11.51
CA TYR A 413 11.42 -17.13 11.78
C TYR A 413 10.60 -17.45 10.54
N LEU A 414 10.92 -16.86 9.38
CA LEU A 414 10.23 -17.20 8.13
C LEU A 414 10.45 -18.67 7.75
N GLY A 415 11.68 -19.18 7.91
CA GLY A 415 12.02 -20.56 7.59
C GLY A 415 11.35 -21.58 8.53
N LEU A 416 11.29 -21.30 9.83
CA LEU A 416 10.56 -22.10 10.81
C LEU A 416 9.05 -22.06 10.55
N GLY A 417 8.49 -20.89 10.25
CA GLY A 417 7.09 -20.74 9.86
C GLY A 417 6.74 -21.59 8.63
N CYS A 418 7.61 -21.61 7.61
CA CYS A 418 7.41 -22.44 6.41
C CYS A 418 7.48 -23.93 6.74
N LEU A 419 8.43 -24.35 7.57
CA LEU A 419 8.56 -25.75 8.00
C LEU A 419 7.32 -26.21 8.75
N LEU A 420 6.88 -25.44 9.74
CA LEU A 420 5.76 -25.77 10.60
C LEU A 420 4.44 -25.77 9.82
N THR A 421 4.22 -24.77 8.96
CA THR A 421 3.02 -24.71 8.10
C THR A 421 2.95 -25.91 7.16
N ARG A 422 4.07 -26.30 6.54
CA ARG A 422 4.12 -27.49 5.68
C ARG A 422 3.92 -28.79 6.45
N TRP A 423 4.46 -28.89 7.66
CA TRP A 423 4.25 -30.06 8.52
C TRP A 423 2.77 -30.19 8.91
N LEU A 424 2.13 -29.10 9.33
CA LEU A 424 0.70 -29.07 9.67
C LEU A 424 -0.21 -29.35 8.48
N LEU A 425 0.13 -28.85 7.28
CA LEU A 425 -0.61 -29.16 6.04
C LEU A 425 -0.60 -30.65 5.68
N ARG A 426 0.39 -31.43 6.14
CA ARG A 426 0.38 -32.89 5.96
C ARG A 426 -0.65 -33.57 6.88
N VAL A 427 -0.92 -32.97 8.04
CA VAL A 427 -1.86 -33.50 9.03
C VAL A 427 -3.29 -33.08 8.70
N SER A 428 -3.49 -31.85 8.20
CA SER A 428 -4.81 -31.34 7.81
C SER A 428 -4.77 -30.62 6.46
N GLN A 429 -5.55 -31.10 5.50
CA GLN A 429 -5.68 -30.49 4.17
C GLN A 429 -6.57 -29.23 4.17
N GLU A 430 -7.29 -28.96 5.25
CA GLU A 430 -8.20 -27.81 5.35
C GLU A 430 -7.48 -26.48 5.63
N MET A 431 -6.20 -26.52 5.99
CA MET A 431 -5.44 -25.35 6.42
C MET A 431 -5.31 -24.30 5.31
N GLN A 432 -6.01 -23.18 5.47
CA GLN A 432 -5.92 -21.97 4.64
C GLN A 432 -4.59 -21.20 4.85
N PRO A 433 -4.14 -20.38 3.89
CA PRO A 433 -2.92 -19.55 4.04
C PRO A 433 -2.95 -18.64 5.28
N LEU A 434 -4.14 -18.26 5.73
CA LEU A 434 -4.37 -17.47 6.93
C LEU A 434 -3.84 -18.16 8.19
N HIS A 435 -3.97 -19.49 8.29
CA HIS A 435 -3.46 -20.26 9.42
C HIS A 435 -1.92 -20.27 9.45
N GLY A 436 -1.25 -20.37 8.30
CA GLY A 436 0.21 -20.29 8.24
C GLY A 436 0.74 -18.96 8.79
N ARG A 437 0.04 -17.86 8.48
CA ARG A 437 0.34 -16.52 9.00
C ARG A 437 0.12 -16.42 10.51
N THR A 438 -0.99 -16.95 11.04
CA THR A 438 -1.23 -16.92 12.49
C THR A 438 -0.22 -17.78 13.25
N ILE A 439 0.15 -18.94 12.70
CA ILE A 439 1.19 -19.80 13.26
C ILE A 439 2.52 -19.06 13.37
N LEU A 440 2.93 -18.33 12.33
CA LEU A 440 4.16 -17.53 12.37
C LEU A 440 4.09 -16.41 13.43
N ILE A 441 2.95 -15.72 13.56
CA ILE A 441 2.75 -14.70 14.60
C ILE A 441 2.89 -15.34 16.00
N VAL A 442 2.23 -16.48 16.23
CA VAL A 442 2.32 -17.22 17.49
C VAL A 442 3.75 -17.68 17.76
N LEU A 443 4.49 -18.13 16.74
CA LEU A 443 5.88 -18.54 16.87
C LEU A 443 6.78 -17.38 17.33
N ILE A 444 6.62 -16.20 16.74
CA ILE A 444 7.36 -14.98 17.14
C ILE A 444 6.96 -14.55 18.56
N ALA A 445 5.67 -14.61 18.89
CA ALA A 445 5.18 -14.29 20.24
C ALA A 445 5.71 -15.27 21.29
N LEU A 446 5.77 -16.57 20.99
CA LEU A 446 6.37 -17.57 21.87
C LEU A 446 7.88 -17.35 22.01
N GLY A 447 8.59 -17.08 20.91
CA GLY A 447 10.03 -16.83 20.95
C GLY A 447 10.43 -15.59 21.75
N THR A 448 9.53 -14.61 21.85
CA THR A 448 9.72 -13.39 22.65
C THR A 448 9.30 -13.56 24.11
N ILE A 449 8.11 -14.11 24.37
CA ILE A 449 7.51 -14.17 25.72
C ILE A 449 8.05 -15.35 26.54
N LEU A 450 8.28 -16.51 25.91
CA LEU A 450 8.64 -17.73 26.63
C LEU A 450 9.96 -17.61 27.43
N PRO A 451 11.05 -17.03 26.88
CA PRO A 451 12.29 -16.84 27.64
C PRO A 451 12.09 -15.99 28.90
N TYR A 452 11.28 -14.94 28.79
CA TYR A 452 10.93 -14.07 29.92
C TYR A 452 10.24 -14.85 31.03
N PHE A 453 9.24 -15.65 30.68
CA PHE A 453 8.49 -16.45 31.64
C PHE A 453 9.38 -17.48 32.35
N ILE A 454 10.27 -18.14 31.61
CA ILE A 454 11.20 -19.14 32.16
C ILE A 454 12.20 -18.48 33.12
N LEU A 455 12.85 -17.39 32.69
CA LEU A 455 13.84 -16.70 33.52
C LEU A 455 13.22 -16.07 34.77
N TRP A 456 11.98 -15.61 34.68
CA TRP A 456 11.21 -15.16 35.84
C TRP A 456 10.94 -16.31 36.82
N GLY A 457 10.51 -17.47 36.32
CA GLY A 457 10.29 -18.65 37.16
C GLY A 457 11.57 -19.21 37.80
N LEU A 458 12.73 -18.99 37.19
CA LEU A 458 14.05 -19.38 37.71
C LEU A 458 14.64 -18.36 38.71
N GLY A 459 13.93 -17.26 38.99
CA GLY A 459 14.41 -16.21 39.89
C GLY A 459 15.60 -15.42 39.36
N HIS A 460 15.85 -15.43 38.04
CA HIS A 460 16.98 -14.73 37.41
C HIS A 460 16.72 -13.23 37.15
N TYR A 461 15.48 -12.76 37.37
CA TYR A 461 15.14 -11.33 37.28
C TYR A 461 15.15 -10.68 38.65
N ASP A 462 16.31 -10.20 39.09
CA ASP A 462 16.38 -9.17 40.14
C ASP A 462 16.15 -7.80 39.53
N THR A 463 15.31 -6.99 40.17
CA THR A 463 14.77 -5.70 39.68
C THR A 463 15.83 -4.64 39.34
N TYR A 464 17.12 -4.93 39.55
CA TYR A 464 18.24 -4.00 39.43
C TYR A 464 19.37 -4.45 38.50
N HIS A 465 19.45 -5.74 38.13
CA HIS A 465 20.53 -6.25 37.27
C HIS A 465 19.97 -7.19 36.19
N HIS A 466 19.63 -6.61 35.04
CA HIS A 466 19.30 -7.39 33.84
C HIS A 466 20.59 -7.90 33.19
N THR A 467 21.02 -9.11 33.53
CA THR A 467 22.09 -9.81 32.80
C THR A 467 21.49 -10.63 31.66
N TYR A 468 21.96 -10.40 30.43
CA TYR A 468 21.52 -11.17 29.27
C TYR A 468 21.81 -12.66 29.47
N SER A 469 20.81 -13.50 29.20
CA SER A 469 20.94 -14.96 29.28
C SER A 469 20.81 -15.57 27.89
N LEU A 470 21.57 -16.63 27.60
CA LEU A 470 21.49 -17.35 26.33
C LEU A 470 20.07 -17.90 26.04
N LEU A 471 19.23 -18.10 27.06
CA LEU A 471 17.82 -18.46 26.88
C LEU A 471 17.01 -17.38 26.15
N GLN A 472 17.41 -16.11 26.24
CA GLN A 472 16.78 -14.99 25.53
C GLN A 472 17.16 -14.93 24.05
N ILE A 473 18.00 -15.84 23.54
CA ILE A 473 18.40 -15.84 22.12
C ILE A 473 17.22 -16.04 21.17
N THR A 474 16.10 -16.60 21.61
CA THR A 474 14.89 -16.65 20.77
C THR A 474 14.19 -15.29 20.68
N ASN A 475 14.42 -14.39 21.63
CA ASN A 475 13.82 -13.05 21.62
C ASN A 475 14.66 -12.09 20.74
N PRO A 476 14.13 -11.68 19.56
CA PRO A 476 14.86 -10.78 18.68
C PRO A 476 15.06 -9.39 19.26
N PHE A 477 14.13 -8.87 20.07
CA PHE A 477 14.20 -7.50 20.57
C PHE A 477 15.29 -7.35 21.63
N GLU A 478 15.30 -8.24 22.62
CA GLU A 478 16.32 -8.22 23.68
C GLU A 478 17.70 -8.55 23.13
N THR A 479 17.79 -9.56 22.26
CA THR A 479 19.09 -9.95 21.70
C THR A 479 19.68 -8.85 20.82
N MET A 480 18.85 -8.12 20.07
CA MET A 480 19.34 -6.97 19.31
C MET A 480 19.77 -5.82 20.23
N ALA A 481 19.01 -5.52 21.28
CA ALA A 481 19.38 -4.50 22.26
C ALA A 481 20.70 -4.82 22.97
N GLU A 482 20.89 -6.08 23.37
CA GLU A 482 22.13 -6.53 24.00
C GLU A 482 23.31 -6.47 23.02
N VAL A 483 23.13 -6.89 21.78
CA VAL A 483 24.18 -6.80 20.74
C VAL A 483 24.58 -5.35 20.47
N GLU A 484 23.62 -4.42 20.55
CA GLU A 484 23.89 -2.99 20.39
C GLU A 484 24.67 -2.40 21.57
N LEU A 485 24.43 -2.89 22.80
CA LEU A 485 25.02 -2.39 24.05
C LEU A 485 26.36 -3.03 24.43
N SER A 486 26.51 -4.35 24.26
CA SER A 486 27.58 -5.14 24.90
C SER A 486 28.88 -5.25 24.10
N GLY A 487 28.83 -5.13 22.77
CA GLY A 487 29.97 -5.03 21.82
C GLY A 487 31.01 -6.16 21.77
N SER A 488 31.34 -6.80 22.89
CA SER A 488 32.40 -7.81 23.05
C SER A 488 31.85 -9.24 23.07
N GLU A 489 30.67 -9.48 23.64
CA GLU A 489 29.97 -10.78 23.59
C GLU A 489 29.09 -10.96 22.35
N SER A 490 28.89 -9.89 21.58
CA SER A 490 28.03 -9.88 20.39
C SER A 490 28.46 -10.89 19.32
N HIS A 491 29.77 -11.11 19.14
CA HIS A 491 30.28 -12.08 18.17
C HIS A 491 29.87 -13.52 18.50
N ALA A 492 29.83 -13.88 19.79
CA ALA A 492 29.38 -15.20 20.21
C ALA A 492 27.89 -15.38 19.91
N ILE A 493 27.05 -14.40 20.25
CA ILE A 493 25.61 -14.40 19.96
C ILE A 493 25.36 -14.52 18.45
N LEU A 494 26.05 -13.72 17.63
CA LEU A 494 25.94 -13.76 16.17
C LEU A 494 26.35 -15.11 15.58
N SER A 495 27.37 -15.76 16.15
CA SER A 495 27.79 -17.10 15.70
C SER A 495 26.71 -18.15 15.96
N VAL A 496 26.02 -18.09 17.10
CA VAL A 496 24.89 -18.97 17.44
C VAL A 496 23.70 -18.71 16.52
N LEU A 497 23.37 -17.43 16.25
CA LEU A 497 22.35 -17.07 15.26
C LEU A 497 22.71 -17.57 13.86
N GLY A 498 23.99 -17.49 13.47
CA GLY A 498 24.50 -18.03 12.21
C GLY A 498 24.29 -19.54 12.09
N LEU A 499 24.56 -20.30 13.14
CA LEU A 499 24.23 -21.74 13.20
C LEU A 499 22.72 -21.98 13.09
N GLY A 500 21.90 -21.15 13.73
CA GLY A 500 20.43 -21.15 13.60
C GLY A 500 19.97 -20.94 12.14
N VAL A 501 20.58 -19.98 11.43
CA VAL A 501 20.31 -19.76 10.00
C VAL A 501 20.68 -20.98 9.17
N LEU A 502 21.88 -21.54 9.35
CA LEU A 502 22.35 -22.70 8.59
C LEU A 502 21.44 -23.92 8.80
N THR A 503 21.02 -24.18 10.03
CA THR A 503 20.12 -25.29 10.35
C THR A 503 18.75 -25.11 9.71
N VAL A 504 18.12 -23.94 9.84
CA VAL A 504 16.79 -23.67 9.26
C VAL A 504 16.82 -23.71 7.73
N VAL A 505 17.86 -23.13 7.11
CA VAL A 505 18.04 -23.19 5.65
C VAL A 505 18.28 -24.64 5.20
N GLY A 506 19.10 -25.41 5.92
CA GLY A 506 19.34 -26.83 5.65
C GLY A 506 18.06 -27.67 5.71
N LEU A 507 17.21 -27.46 6.73
CA LEU A 507 15.91 -28.12 6.85
C LEU A 507 14.93 -27.75 5.70
N ASN A 508 15.03 -26.53 5.18
CA ASN A 508 14.23 -26.06 4.05
C ASN A 508 14.79 -26.48 2.67
N PHE A 509 16.04 -26.95 2.60
CA PHE A 509 16.73 -27.21 1.34
C PHE A 509 16.05 -28.27 0.46
N LEU A 510 15.72 -29.43 1.02
CA LEU A 510 15.04 -30.51 0.28
C LEU A 510 13.64 -30.10 -0.24
N PRO A 511 12.76 -29.47 0.57
CA PRO A 511 11.53 -28.88 0.06
C PRO A 511 11.74 -27.90 -1.10
N ILE A 512 12.74 -27.02 -1.01
CA ILE A 512 13.07 -26.05 -2.06
C ILE A 512 13.47 -26.78 -3.35
N LEU A 513 14.34 -27.80 -3.27
CA LEU A 513 14.75 -28.60 -4.42
C LEU A 513 13.57 -29.30 -5.10
N ARG A 514 12.65 -29.87 -4.31
CA ARG A 514 11.43 -30.51 -4.85
C ARG A 514 10.54 -29.49 -5.56
N ALA A 515 10.35 -28.31 -4.98
CA ALA A 515 9.57 -27.23 -5.59
C ALA A 515 10.20 -26.71 -6.90
N CYS A 516 11.54 -26.65 -6.97
CA CYS A 516 12.25 -26.33 -8.20
C CYS A 516 12.09 -27.43 -9.25
N GLY A 517 12.21 -28.69 -8.84
CA GLY A 517 12.07 -29.86 -9.71
C GLY A 517 10.68 -29.97 -10.36
N GLU A 518 9.61 -29.62 -9.64
CA GLU A 518 8.24 -29.60 -10.18
C GLU A 518 8.10 -28.69 -11.42
N ILE A 519 8.84 -27.59 -11.47
CA ILE A 519 8.77 -26.59 -12.55
C ILE A 519 9.75 -26.91 -13.68
N LEU A 520 10.94 -27.41 -13.36
CA LEU A 520 11.97 -27.75 -14.34
C LEU A 520 11.60 -29.02 -15.13
N TRP A 521 11.11 -30.04 -14.43
CA TRP A 521 10.69 -31.32 -15.00
C TRP A 521 9.22 -31.61 -14.73
N PRO A 522 8.29 -30.85 -15.34
CA PRO A 522 6.87 -31.06 -15.14
C PRO A 522 6.50 -32.45 -15.69
N ARG A 523 5.96 -33.31 -14.82
CA ARG A 523 5.35 -34.57 -15.27
C ARG A 523 4.19 -34.23 -16.21
N ARG A 524 4.41 -34.37 -17.52
CA ARG A 524 3.34 -34.24 -18.51
C ARG A 524 2.39 -35.41 -18.27
N PRO A 525 1.08 -35.20 -18.09
CA PRO A 525 0.15 -36.32 -18.15
C PRO A 525 0.33 -36.98 -19.52
N SER A 526 0.59 -38.29 -19.53
CA SER A 526 0.64 -39.07 -20.76
C SER A 526 -0.70 -38.87 -21.47
N ARG A 527 -0.67 -38.35 -22.70
CA ARG A 527 -1.80 -38.48 -23.61
C ARG A 527 -1.86 -39.96 -24.04
N SER A 528 -2.32 -40.84 -23.15
CA SER A 528 -2.82 -42.15 -23.55
C SER A 528 -4.33 -42.03 -23.68
N VAL A 529 -4.76 -41.37 -24.74
CA VAL A 529 -6.07 -41.68 -25.31
C VAL A 529 -5.82 -42.95 -26.10
N SER A 530 -6.22 -44.10 -25.57
CA SER A 530 -6.47 -45.30 -26.36
C SER A 530 -7.91 -45.18 -26.87
N PRO A 531 -8.15 -44.87 -28.15
CA PRO A 531 -9.49 -44.94 -28.71
C PRO A 531 -9.70 -46.36 -29.23
N ASP A 532 -9.83 -47.35 -28.34
CA ASP A 532 -10.22 -48.71 -28.72
C ASP A 532 -10.90 -49.39 -27.53
N VAL A 533 -12.17 -49.04 -27.32
CA VAL A 533 -13.14 -49.99 -26.77
C VAL A 533 -14.19 -50.16 -27.85
N THR A 534 -13.92 -51.13 -28.70
CA THR A 534 -14.88 -51.74 -29.59
C THR A 534 -16.10 -52.16 -28.78
N LEU A 535 -17.24 -51.54 -29.07
CA LEU A 535 -18.55 -52.09 -28.73
C LEU A 535 -18.73 -53.36 -29.56
N SER A 536 -18.43 -54.50 -28.95
CA SER A 536 -18.77 -55.82 -29.44
C SER A 536 -19.11 -56.67 -28.20
N GLU A 537 -20.35 -57.14 -28.19
CA GLU A 537 -20.89 -58.26 -27.41
C GLU A 537 -21.20 -58.02 -25.92
N ALA A 538 -22.46 -57.66 -25.63
CA ALA A 538 -23.46 -58.53 -25.00
C ALA A 538 -24.83 -57.83 -24.93
#